data_AF-N2A4B5-F1
#
_entry.id   AF-N2A4B5-F1
#
_cell.length_a   1.000
_cell.length_b   1.000
_cell.length_c   1.000
_cell.angle_alpha   90.00
_cell.angle_beta   90.00
_cell.angle_gamma   90.00
#
_symmetry.space_group_name_H-M   'P 1'
#
loop_
_entity.id
_entity.type
_entity.pdbx_description
1 polymer ?
#
loop_
_entity_poly.entity_id
_entity_poly.type
_entity_poly.pdbx_seq_one_letter_code
_entity_poly.pdbx_strand_id
1 'polypeptide(L)' 'MAEKGTNTEKLSLDKMVKEVVKDVKKSKTITEKDFTERLIKPYNLQGKAVDQLVQEFEDNGISIVDEKGAPS' A
#
# COMPACT_ATOMS: atom_id res chain seq x y z
N MET A 1 -6.16 4.36 27.43
CA MET A 1 -5.91 5.18 26.23
C MET A 1 -6.78 4.60 25.12
N ALA A 2 -7.85 5.27 24.72
CA ALA A 2 -8.74 4.80 23.64
C ALA A 2 -8.56 5.76 22.46
N GLU A 3 -7.84 5.30 21.45
CA GLU A 3 -7.56 6.05 20.24
C GLU A 3 -8.82 6.08 19.37
N LYS A 4 -9.66 7.09 19.58
CA LYS A 4 -10.76 7.42 18.67
C LYS A 4 -10.19 8.20 17.48
N GLY A 5 -9.78 7.47 16.45
CA GLY A 5 -9.45 7.99 15.12
C GLY A 5 -10.09 7.11 14.04
N THR A 6 -11.13 7.66 13.41
CA THR A 6 -11.84 7.23 12.17
C THR A 6 -11.86 5.75 11.78
N ASN A 7 -12.94 5.03 12.18
CA ASN A 7 -13.22 3.66 11.72
C ASN A 7 -13.59 3.58 10.22
N THR A 8 -14.11 4.64 9.62
CA THR A 8 -14.59 4.65 8.23
C THR A 8 -13.45 4.76 7.19
N GLU A 9 -12.37 5.47 7.51
CA GLU A 9 -11.24 5.67 6.58
C GLU A 9 -10.32 4.44 6.49
N LYS A 10 -10.08 3.78 7.64
CA LYS A 10 -9.29 2.54 7.72
C LYS A 10 -9.93 1.38 6.95
N LEU A 11 -11.26 1.24 7.02
CA LEU A 11 -11.99 0.22 6.26
C LEU A 11 -11.80 0.36 4.74
N SER A 12 -11.69 1.59 4.25
CA SER A 12 -11.48 1.87 2.83
C SER A 12 -10.05 1.59 2.39
N LEU A 13 -9.06 1.99 3.21
CA LEU A 13 -7.63 1.75 2.92
C LEU A 13 -7.30 0.26 2.91
N ASP A 14 -7.65 -0.49 3.96
CA ASP A 14 -7.38 -1.92 4.08
C ASP A 14 -8.00 -2.72 2.91
N LYS A 15 -9.19 -2.31 2.49
CA LYS A 15 -9.87 -2.89 1.32
C LYS A 15 -9.13 -2.58 0.02
N MET A 16 -8.70 -1.33 -0.16
CA MET A 16 -7.89 -0.89 -1.32
C MET A 16 -6.57 -1.66 -1.37
N VAL A 17 -5.87 -1.79 -0.24
CA VAL A 17 -4.63 -2.57 -0.11
C VAL A 17 -4.86 -4.01 -0.53
N LYS A 18 -5.89 -4.66 -0.01
CA LYS A 18 -6.24 -6.04 -0.39
C LYS A 18 -6.57 -6.20 -1.87
N GLU A 19 -7.26 -5.24 -2.46
CA GLU A 19 -7.55 -5.22 -3.91
C GLU A 19 -6.27 -5.08 -4.72
N VAL A 20 -5.41 -4.11 -4.37
CA VAL A 20 -4.13 -3.90 -5.03
C VAL A 20 -3.23 -5.13 -4.88
N VAL A 21 -3.10 -5.66 -3.66
CA VAL A 21 -2.38 -6.90 -3.35
C VAL A 21 -2.88 -8.03 -4.23
N LYS A 22 -4.20 -8.24 -4.38
CA LYS A 22 -4.75 -9.28 -5.26
C LYS A 22 -4.43 -9.04 -6.74
N ASP A 23 -4.52 -7.80 -7.20
CA ASP A 23 -4.25 -7.41 -8.58
C ASP A 23 -2.79 -7.71 -8.95
N VAL A 24 -1.87 -7.28 -8.07
CA VAL A 24 -0.44 -7.45 -8.27
C VAL A 24 0.09 -8.79 -7.79
N LYS A 25 -0.71 -9.62 -7.08
CA LYS A 25 -0.31 -10.97 -6.63
C LYS A 25 0.17 -11.86 -7.78
N LYS A 26 -0.38 -11.65 -8.99
CA LYS A 26 0.03 -12.37 -10.20
C LYS A 26 1.44 -11.97 -10.64
N SER A 27 1.74 -10.68 -10.62
CA SER A 27 3.05 -10.12 -10.99
C SER A 27 4.07 -10.18 -9.85
N LYS A 28 3.59 -10.27 -8.60
CA LYS A 28 4.33 -10.13 -7.33
C LYS A 28 5.12 -8.83 -7.22
N THR A 29 4.75 -7.83 -8.00
CA THR A 29 5.42 -6.54 -8.04
C THR A 29 4.42 -5.42 -8.31
N ILE A 30 4.63 -4.28 -7.66
CA ILE A 30 3.90 -3.04 -7.93
C ILE A 30 4.89 -1.90 -8.09
N THR A 31 4.61 -0.96 -8.99
CA THR A 31 5.49 0.21 -9.12
C THR A 31 5.26 1.19 -7.97
N GLU A 32 6.31 1.85 -7.47
CA GLU A 32 6.22 2.92 -6.46
C GLU A 32 5.18 3.97 -6.86
N LYS A 33 5.09 4.25 -8.16
CA LYS A 33 4.09 5.14 -8.74
C LYS A 33 2.67 4.61 -8.56
N ASP A 34 2.38 3.39 -8.98
CA ASP A 34 1.03 2.82 -8.88
C ASP A 34 0.62 2.61 -7.42
N PHE A 35 1.55 2.17 -6.57
CA PHE A 35 1.40 2.14 -5.12
C PHE A 35 1.05 3.53 -4.55
N THR A 36 1.80 4.56 -4.96
CA THR A 36 1.58 5.94 -4.52
C THR A 36 0.24 6.49 -5.02
N GLU A 37 -0.11 6.27 -6.28
CA GLU A 37 -1.33 6.80 -6.87
C GLU A 37 -2.59 6.11 -6.37
N ARG A 38 -2.52 4.82 -6.01
CA ARG A 38 -3.66 4.05 -5.51
C ARG A 38 -3.83 4.11 -4.00
N LEU A 39 -2.75 4.20 -3.23
CA LEU A 39 -2.81 4.12 -1.77
C LEU A 39 -2.39 5.42 -1.10
N ILE A 40 -1.35 6.08 -1.61
CA ILE A 40 -0.75 7.22 -0.91
C ILE A 40 -1.50 8.53 -1.23
N LYS A 41 -1.72 8.87 -2.51
CA LYS A 41 -2.44 10.08 -2.94
C LYS A 41 -3.89 10.15 -2.44
N PRO A 42 -4.76 9.13 -2.64
CA PRO A 42 -6.17 9.24 -2.27
C PRO A 42 -6.40 9.30 -0.75
N TYR A 43 -5.47 8.77 0.03
CA TYR A 43 -5.54 8.77 1.50
C TYR A 43 -4.53 9.74 2.14
N ASN A 44 -3.81 10.51 1.33
CA ASN A 44 -2.74 11.43 1.72
C ASN A 44 -1.77 10.84 2.77
N LEU A 45 -1.36 9.58 2.56
CA LEU A 45 -0.50 8.85 3.49
C LEU A 45 0.94 9.36 3.38
N GLN A 46 1.64 9.49 4.51
CA GLN A 46 3.04 9.91 4.52
C GLN A 46 3.80 9.28 5.69
N GLY A 47 5.12 9.16 5.55
CA GLY A 47 6.01 8.64 6.60
C GLY A 47 5.63 7.22 7.02
N LYS A 48 5.30 7.04 8.30
CA LYS A 48 5.00 5.72 8.87
C LYS A 48 3.86 4.97 8.19
N ALA A 49 2.85 5.68 7.70
CA ALA A 49 1.71 5.01 7.04
C ALA A 49 2.14 4.38 5.70
N VAL A 50 3.06 5.02 4.98
CA VAL A 50 3.68 4.46 3.77
C VAL A 50 4.51 3.24 4.14
N ASP A 51 5.36 3.36 5.16
CA ASP A 51 6.21 2.29 5.68
C ASP A 51 5.42 1.03 6.04
N GLN A 52 4.29 1.19 6.75
CA GLN A 52 3.42 0.06 7.10
C GLN A 52 2.84 -0.63 5.86
N LEU A 53 2.46 0.15 4.85
CA LEU A 53 1.95 -0.42 3.60
C LEU A 53 3.06 -1.15 2.84
N VAL A 54 4.27 -0.60 2.79
CA VAL A 54 5.44 -1.27 2.18
C VAL A 54 5.65 -2.63 2.84
N GLN A 55 5.72 -2.67 4.18
CA GLN A 55 5.87 -3.92 4.92
C GLN A 55 4.74 -4.91 4.64
N GLU A 56 3.49 -4.44 4.56
CA GLU A 56 2.35 -5.32 4.29
C GLU A 56 2.41 -5.93 2.88
N PHE A 57 2.90 -5.18 1.90
CA PHE A 57 3.15 -5.70 0.56
C PHE A 57 4.28 -6.74 0.56
N GLU A 58 5.39 -6.46 1.25
CA GLU A 58 6.52 -7.39 1.37
C GLU A 58 6.12 -8.70 2.07
N ASP A 59 5.34 -8.63 3.16
CA ASP A 59 4.82 -9.80 3.89
C ASP A 59 3.90 -10.65 3.00
N ASN A 60 3.16 -10.01 2.09
CA ASN A 60 2.35 -10.68 1.07
C ASN A 60 3.18 -11.19 -0.13
N GLY A 61 4.50 -11.01 -0.12
CA GLY A 61 5.42 -11.43 -1.18
C GLY A 61 5.32 -10.57 -2.44
N ILE A 62 4.97 -9.29 -2.27
CA ILE A 62 4.91 -8.30 -3.33
C ILE A 62 6.06 -7.30 -3.13
N SER A 63 6.91 -7.16 -4.14
CA SER A 63 7.98 -6.17 -4.12
C SER A 63 7.52 -4.86 -4.74
N ILE A 64 7.80 -3.75 -4.06
CA ILE A 64 7.61 -2.43 -4.62
C ILE A 64 8.85 -2.12 -5.46
N VAL A 65 8.64 -1.82 -6.74
CA VAL A 65 9.70 -1.56 -7.70
C VAL A 65 9.58 -0.14 -8.24
N ASP A 66 10.68 0.49 -8.62
CA ASP A 66 10.63 1.80 -9.27
C ASP A 66 10.06 1.68 -10.72
N GLU A 67 9.87 2.79 -11.44
CA GLU A 67 9.41 2.79 -12.85
C GLU A 67 10.28 1.93 -13.77
N LYS A 68 11.52 1.62 -13.37
CA LYS A 68 12.44 0.73 -14.09
C LYS A 68 12.34 -0.75 -13.72
N GLY A 69 11.47 -1.12 -12.77
CA GLY A 69 11.36 -2.49 -12.27
C GLY A 69 12.51 -2.92 -11.37
N ALA A 70 13.32 -1.96 -10.89
CA ALA A 70 14.36 -2.22 -9.90
C ALA A 70 13.72 -2.24 -8.50
N PRO A 71 14.05 -3.22 -7.65
CA PRO A 71 13.60 -3.23 -6.26
C PRO A 71 14.28 -2.08 -5.49
N SER A 72 13.50 -1.26 -4.81
CA SER A 72 13.96 -0.24 -3.84
C SER A 72 13.78 -0.75 -2.41
#